data_AF-Q8QGC7-F1
#
_entry.id   AF-Q8QGC7-F1
#
_cell.length_a   1.000
_cell.length_b   1.000
_cell.length_c   1.000
_cell.angle_alpha   90.00
_cell.angle_beta   90.00
_cell.angle_gamma   90.00
#
_symmetry.space_group_name_H-M   'P 1'
#
loop_
_entity.id
_entity.type
_entity.pdbx_description
1 polymer ?
#
loop_
_entity_poly.entity_id
_entity_poly.type
_entity_poly.pdbx_seq_one_letter_code
_entity_poly.pdbx_strand_id
1 'polypeptide(L)'
;YHFIGSLAVADLLGSVIFAYSFVDFHVFHRKDSPNVFLFKLGGVTASFTASVGSLFLTAIDRYISIHRPLAYKRIVTRPKAVVAFCVMWTIAIVIAVLPLLGWNCKKLNSVCSDIFPLIDETYLMFWIGVTSILLLFIVYAYMYILWKAHSHAVRMLQRGTQKSIIIQSTEDGKVQITRPDQTRMDIRLAKTLVLILVVLIICWGPLLAIMVYDVFGKMNKLIKTIFAFCSMLC
;
A
#
# COMPACT_ATOMS: atom_id res chain seq x y z
N TYR A 1 -9.19 -8.17 -10.54
CA TYR A 1 -10.25 -8.33 -9.51
C TYR A 1 -9.79 -9.13 -8.29
N HIS A 2 -9.08 -10.27 -8.44
CA HIS A 2 -8.60 -11.02 -7.27
C HIS A 2 -7.73 -10.19 -6.30
N PHE A 3 -6.81 -9.36 -6.80
CA PHE A 3 -5.99 -8.48 -5.94
C PHE A 3 -6.81 -7.43 -5.18
N ILE A 4 -7.82 -6.85 -5.83
CA ILE A 4 -8.71 -5.84 -5.21
C ILE A 4 -9.64 -6.50 -4.18
N GLY A 5 -10.18 -7.67 -4.49
CA GLY A 5 -11.00 -8.44 -3.55
C GLY A 5 -10.22 -8.84 -2.31
N SER A 6 -8.95 -9.23 -2.47
CA SER A 6 -8.12 -9.47 -1.29
C SER A 6 -7.76 -8.21 -0.53
N LEU A 7 -7.47 -7.10 -1.20
CA LEU A 7 -7.22 -5.84 -0.52
C LEU A 7 -8.40 -5.51 0.40
N ALA A 8 -9.63 -5.62 -0.14
CA ALA A 8 -10.85 -5.41 0.64
C ALA A 8 -10.99 -6.39 1.83
N VAL A 9 -10.65 -7.67 1.66
CA VAL A 9 -10.71 -8.65 2.77
C VAL A 9 -9.62 -8.39 3.81
N ALA A 10 -8.41 -8.03 3.38
CA ALA A 10 -7.30 -7.68 4.27
C ALA A 10 -7.63 -6.43 5.10
N ASP A 11 -8.16 -5.39 4.44
CA ASP A 11 -8.54 -4.15 5.10
C ASP A 11 -9.73 -4.36 6.04
N LEU A 12 -10.71 -5.18 5.66
CA LEU A 12 -11.84 -5.54 6.53
C LEU A 12 -11.40 -6.34 7.76
N LEU A 13 -10.58 -7.37 7.58
CA LEU A 13 -10.06 -8.15 8.70
C LEU A 13 -9.14 -7.32 9.59
N GLY A 14 -8.25 -6.52 8.98
CA GLY A 14 -7.37 -5.58 9.67
C GLY A 14 -8.14 -4.58 10.52
N SER A 15 -9.12 -3.89 9.93
CA SER A 15 -9.94 -2.91 10.64
C SER A 15 -10.73 -3.51 11.79
N VAL A 16 -11.33 -4.70 11.63
CA VAL A 16 -12.07 -5.36 12.71
C VAL A 16 -11.15 -5.79 13.85
N ILE A 17 -10.03 -6.45 13.52
CA ILE A 17 -9.05 -6.93 14.52
C ILE A 17 -8.41 -5.73 15.25
N PHE A 18 -8.06 -4.69 14.51
CA PHE A 18 -7.47 -3.48 15.03
C PHE A 18 -8.45 -2.72 15.92
N ALA A 19 -9.68 -2.47 15.46
CA ALA A 19 -10.70 -1.76 16.25
C ALA A 19 -11.01 -2.51 17.56
N TYR A 20 -11.15 -3.84 17.51
CA TYR A 20 -11.37 -4.65 18.71
C TYR A 20 -10.19 -4.56 19.68
N SER A 21 -8.96 -4.72 19.17
CA SER A 21 -7.75 -4.66 20.00
C SER A 21 -7.53 -3.27 20.60
N PHE A 22 -7.79 -2.23 19.82
CA PHE A 22 -7.67 -0.84 20.24
C PHE A 22 -8.66 -0.51 21.36
N VAL A 23 -9.94 -0.88 21.20
CA VAL A 23 -10.97 -0.64 22.21
C VAL A 23 -10.68 -1.42 23.49
N ASP A 24 -10.31 -2.70 23.40
CA ASP A 24 -10.04 -3.52 24.58
C ASP A 24 -8.81 -3.02 25.38
N PHE A 25 -7.79 -2.52 24.68
CA PHE A 25 -6.57 -1.99 25.30
C PHE A 25 -6.72 -0.55 25.82
N HIS A 26 -7.18 0.38 24.99
CA HIS A 26 -7.23 1.81 25.34
C HIS A 26 -8.50 2.22 26.10
N VAL A 27 -9.66 1.61 25.83
CA VAL A 27 -10.93 1.97 26.48
C VAL A 27 -11.10 1.16 27.76
N PHE A 28 -10.98 -0.17 27.67
CA PHE A 28 -11.26 -1.05 28.80
C PHE A 28 -10.06 -1.33 29.72
N HIS A 29 -8.84 -0.86 29.38
CA HIS A 29 -7.62 -1.05 30.16
C HIS A 29 -7.40 -2.50 30.64
N ARG A 30 -7.83 -3.49 29.85
CA ARG A 30 -7.65 -4.90 30.21
C ARG A 30 -6.17 -5.25 30.14
N LYS A 31 -5.64 -5.80 31.24
CA LYS A 31 -4.29 -6.37 31.27
C LYS A 31 -4.31 -7.73 30.59
N ASP A 32 -4.06 -7.72 29.29
CA ASP A 32 -3.91 -8.96 28.51
C ASP A 32 -2.66 -9.73 28.94
N SER A 33 -2.72 -11.05 28.79
CA SER A 33 -1.52 -11.88 28.88
C SER A 33 -0.56 -11.53 27.73
N PRO A 34 0.78 -11.66 27.92
CA PRO A 34 1.78 -11.44 26.88
C PRO A 34 1.45 -12.06 25.52
N ASN A 35 0.95 -13.30 25.52
CA ASN A 35 0.65 -14.04 24.29
C ASN A 35 -0.60 -13.51 23.59
N VAL A 36 -1.62 -13.09 24.34
CA VAL A 36 -2.84 -12.48 23.77
C VAL A 36 -2.50 -11.12 23.16
N PHE A 37 -1.67 -10.31 23.82
CA PHE A 37 -1.20 -9.04 23.29
C PHE A 37 -0.41 -9.23 21.98
N LEU A 38 0.57 -10.13 21.97
CA LEU A 38 1.35 -10.44 20.76
C LEU A 38 0.48 -11.02 19.64
N PHE A 39 -0.57 -11.76 19.96
CA PHE A 39 -1.51 -12.28 18.96
C PHE A 39 -2.36 -11.18 18.34
N LYS A 40 -2.91 -10.28 19.15
CA LYS A 40 -3.63 -9.09 18.68
C LYS A 40 -2.74 -8.22 17.80
N LEU A 41 -1.53 -7.91 18.28
CA LEU A 41 -0.56 -7.11 17.53
C LEU A 41 -0.11 -7.81 16.24
N GLY A 42 0.15 -9.12 16.29
CA GLY A 42 0.47 -9.92 15.11
C GLY A 42 -0.65 -9.90 14.08
N GLY A 43 -1.92 -10.00 14.49
CA GLY A 43 -3.06 -9.87 13.58
C GLY A 43 -3.08 -8.51 12.87
N VAL A 44 -2.84 -7.43 13.60
CA VAL A 44 -2.74 -6.07 13.05
C VAL A 44 -1.56 -5.97 12.07
N THR A 45 -0.37 -6.42 12.46
CA THR A 45 0.82 -6.43 11.60
C THR A 45 0.61 -7.27 10.34
N ALA A 46 -0.05 -8.43 10.44
CA ALA A 46 -0.36 -9.30 9.31
C ALA A 46 -1.28 -8.61 8.30
N SER A 47 -2.36 -7.97 8.78
CA SER A 47 -3.30 -7.25 7.91
C SER A 47 -2.65 -6.06 7.22
N PHE A 48 -1.87 -5.24 7.95
CA PHE A 48 -1.12 -4.13 7.36
C PHE A 48 -0.12 -4.62 6.31
N THR A 49 0.64 -5.67 6.61
CA THR A 49 1.60 -6.28 5.68
C THR A 49 0.90 -6.85 4.44
N ALA A 50 -0.26 -7.50 4.61
CA ALA A 50 -1.06 -8.03 3.51
C ALA A 50 -1.68 -6.92 2.64
N SER A 51 -2.09 -5.81 3.23
CA SER A 51 -2.61 -4.64 2.51
C SER A 51 -1.51 -3.99 1.65
N VAL A 52 -0.33 -3.70 2.22
CA VAL A 52 0.84 -3.21 1.46
C VAL A 52 1.26 -4.21 0.38
N GLY A 53 1.29 -5.50 0.71
CA GLY A 53 1.59 -6.56 -0.26
C GLY A 53 0.60 -6.61 -1.42
N SER A 54 -0.69 -6.39 -1.15
CA SER A 54 -1.74 -6.33 -2.18
C SER A 54 -1.63 -5.09 -3.07
N LEU A 55 -1.27 -3.94 -2.48
CA LEU A 55 -0.93 -2.72 -3.23
C LEU A 55 0.31 -2.93 -4.11
N PHE A 56 1.33 -3.61 -3.59
CA PHE A 56 2.55 -3.96 -4.33
C PHE A 56 2.25 -4.88 -5.52
N LEU A 57 1.47 -5.95 -5.33
CA LEU A 57 1.05 -6.83 -6.43
C LEU A 57 0.23 -6.07 -7.48
N THR A 58 -0.63 -5.16 -7.03
CA THR A 58 -1.40 -4.29 -7.94
C THR A 58 -0.49 -3.34 -8.71
N ALA A 59 0.53 -2.77 -8.06
CA ALA A 59 1.53 -1.92 -8.72
C ALA A 59 2.34 -2.70 -9.76
N ILE A 60 2.75 -3.94 -9.46
CA ILE A 60 3.42 -4.83 -10.42
C ILE A 60 2.52 -5.14 -11.61
N ASP A 61 1.26 -5.52 -11.38
CA ASP A 61 0.30 -5.82 -12.44
C ASP A 61 0.17 -4.63 -13.41
N ARG A 62 0.00 -3.42 -12.86
CA ARG A 62 -0.09 -2.18 -13.66
C ARG A 62 1.22 -1.86 -14.37
N TYR A 63 2.36 -2.05 -13.71
CA TYR A 63 3.67 -1.84 -14.29
C TYR A 63 3.89 -2.75 -15.51
N ILE A 64 3.59 -4.05 -15.40
CA ILE A 64 3.74 -5.01 -16.50
C ILE A 64 2.78 -4.66 -17.65
N SER A 65 1.53 -4.32 -17.33
CA SER A 65 0.51 -3.95 -18.34
C SER A 65 0.95 -2.77 -19.20
N ILE A 66 1.69 -1.81 -18.64
CA ILE A 66 2.12 -0.60 -19.34
C ILE A 66 3.50 -0.76 -19.97
N HIS A 67 4.42 -1.47 -19.31
CA HIS A 67 5.77 -1.69 -19.81
C HIS A 67 5.81 -2.70 -20.96
N ARG A 68 4.98 -3.76 -20.92
CA ARG A 68 4.95 -4.85 -21.91
C ARG A 68 3.51 -5.23 -22.29
N PRO A 69 2.76 -4.36 -22.99
CA PRO A 69 1.34 -4.60 -23.30
C PRO A 69 1.11 -5.88 -24.14
N LEU A 70 2.00 -6.17 -25.10
CA LEU A 70 1.90 -7.36 -25.95
C LEU A 70 2.17 -8.67 -25.20
N ALA A 71 3.03 -8.63 -24.18
CA ALA A 71 3.37 -9.80 -23.39
C ALA A 71 2.51 -9.93 -22.13
N TYR A 72 1.75 -8.90 -21.73
CA TYR A 72 0.95 -8.88 -20.51
C TYR A 72 0.03 -10.11 -20.40
N LYS A 73 -0.74 -10.43 -21.45
CA LYS A 73 -1.65 -11.59 -21.47
C LYS A 73 -0.94 -12.94 -21.29
N ARG A 74 0.36 -13.02 -21.64
CA ARG A 74 1.19 -14.23 -21.48
C ARG A 74 1.86 -14.29 -20.11
N ILE A 75 2.27 -13.13 -19.58
CA ILE A 75 2.99 -13.02 -18.31
C ILE A 75 2.01 -13.14 -17.14
N VAL A 76 0.93 -12.34 -17.15
CA VAL A 76 -0.07 -12.27 -16.09
C VAL A 76 -1.23 -13.20 -16.44
N THR A 77 -1.27 -14.35 -15.78
CA THR A 77 -2.34 -15.34 -15.91
C THR A 77 -3.03 -15.53 -14.56
N ARG A 78 -4.31 -15.91 -14.56
CA ARG A 78 -5.07 -16.14 -13.32
C ARG A 78 -4.37 -17.09 -12.33
N PRO A 79 -3.88 -18.28 -12.72
CA PRO A 79 -3.21 -19.17 -11.77
C PRO A 79 -1.95 -18.54 -11.16
N LYS A 80 -1.13 -17.85 -11.96
CA LYS A 80 0.07 -17.16 -11.44
C LYS A 80 -0.29 -16.02 -10.48
N ALA A 81 -1.36 -15.28 -10.78
CA ALA A 81 -1.86 -14.23 -9.89
C ALA A 81 -2.33 -14.80 -8.54
N VAL A 82 -3.04 -15.94 -8.55
CA VAL A 82 -3.47 -16.63 -7.32
C VAL A 82 -2.28 -17.22 -6.55
N VAL A 83 -1.27 -17.76 -7.23
CA VAL A 83 -0.05 -18.25 -6.56
C VAL A 83 0.71 -17.08 -5.91
N ALA A 84 0.97 -16.01 -6.64
CA ALA A 84 1.63 -14.81 -6.09
C ALA A 84 0.86 -14.25 -4.89
N PHE A 85 -0.46 -14.27 -4.98
CA PHE A 85 -1.36 -13.89 -3.92
C PHE A 85 -1.20 -14.74 -2.65
N CYS A 86 -1.33 -16.06 -2.77
CA CYS A 86 -1.17 -16.98 -1.64
C CYS A 86 0.22 -16.90 -1.01
N VAL A 87 1.27 -16.74 -1.83
CA VAL A 87 2.64 -16.57 -1.36
C VAL A 87 2.79 -15.30 -0.52
N MET A 88 2.26 -14.17 -0.99
CA MET A 88 2.32 -12.90 -0.25
C MET A 88 1.58 -12.98 1.08
N TRP A 89 0.41 -13.59 1.13
CA TRP A 89 -0.33 -13.81 2.38
C TRP A 89 0.42 -14.71 3.35
N THR A 90 1.00 -15.79 2.84
CA THR A 90 1.80 -16.71 3.66
C THR A 90 2.99 -15.97 4.27
N ILE A 91 3.70 -15.16 3.48
CA ILE A 91 4.83 -14.34 3.96
C ILE A 91 4.35 -13.34 5.02
N ALA A 92 3.24 -12.64 4.78
CA ALA A 92 2.69 -11.67 5.73
C ALA A 92 2.35 -12.32 7.08
N ILE A 93 1.70 -13.48 7.07
CA ILE A 93 1.35 -14.24 8.28
C ILE A 93 2.62 -14.71 8.99
N VAL A 94 3.57 -15.29 8.25
CA VAL A 94 4.83 -15.79 8.82
C VAL A 94 5.57 -14.67 9.53
N ILE A 95 5.75 -13.52 8.89
CA ILE A 95 6.43 -12.35 9.50
C ILE A 95 5.70 -11.92 10.78
N ALA A 96 4.37 -11.82 10.72
CA ALA A 96 3.56 -11.35 11.84
C ALA A 96 3.55 -12.29 13.06
N VAL A 97 3.73 -13.60 12.88
CA VAL A 97 3.77 -14.57 13.99
C VAL A 97 5.17 -14.76 14.57
N LEU A 98 6.24 -14.21 13.98
CA LEU A 98 7.61 -14.34 14.50
C LEU A 98 7.75 -13.91 15.99
N PRO A 99 7.15 -12.80 16.44
CA PRO A 99 7.23 -12.41 17.86
C PRO A 99 6.56 -13.41 18.81
N LEU A 100 5.49 -14.09 18.37
CA LEU A 100 4.81 -15.16 19.11
C LEU A 100 5.68 -16.41 19.22
N LEU A 101 6.39 -16.77 18.15
CA LEU A 101 7.26 -17.95 18.11
C LEU A 101 8.53 -17.78 18.95
N GLY A 102 8.90 -16.53 19.26
CA GLY A 102 9.94 -16.25 20.24
C GLY A 102 10.82 -15.07 19.92
N TRP A 103 10.63 -14.38 18.79
CA TRP A 103 11.37 -13.15 18.47
C TRP A 103 10.78 -11.95 19.20
N ASN A 104 10.73 -12.04 20.52
CA ASN A 104 10.25 -10.99 21.41
C ASN A 104 11.36 -10.62 22.41
N CYS A 105 11.36 -9.37 22.86
CA CYS A 105 12.47 -8.84 23.66
C CYS A 105 12.64 -9.58 25.01
N LYS A 106 11.55 -10.15 25.56
CA LYS A 106 11.60 -10.93 26.81
C LYS A 106 12.34 -12.26 26.65
N LYS A 107 12.19 -12.93 25.50
CA LYS A 107 12.82 -14.24 25.25
C LYS A 107 14.25 -14.09 24.70
N LEU A 108 14.53 -13.00 23.99
CA LEU A 108 15.86 -12.67 23.47
C LEU A 108 16.74 -11.87 24.45
N ASN A 109 16.20 -11.43 25.60
CA ASN A 109 16.89 -10.53 26.55
C ASN A 109 17.47 -9.28 25.88
N SER A 110 16.70 -8.67 24.99
CA SER A 110 17.08 -7.53 24.17
C SER A 110 16.30 -6.27 24.52
N VAL A 111 16.61 -5.15 23.86
CA VAL A 111 15.92 -3.87 24.08
C VAL A 111 14.53 -3.93 23.47
N CYS A 112 13.52 -3.60 24.28
CA CYS A 112 12.13 -3.55 23.84
C CYS A 112 11.80 -2.16 23.28
N SER A 113 10.96 -2.10 22.24
CA SER A 113 10.39 -0.86 21.72
C SER A 113 9.54 -0.13 22.77
N ASP A 114 9.62 1.21 22.77
CA ASP A 114 8.81 2.06 23.65
C ASP A 114 7.35 2.15 23.16
N ILE A 115 7.10 2.06 21.84
CA ILE A 115 5.76 2.04 21.24
C ILE A 115 5.09 0.67 21.42
N PHE A 116 5.82 -0.41 21.14
CA PHE A 116 5.26 -1.77 21.13
C PHE A 116 5.87 -2.63 22.25
N PRO A 117 5.19 -2.73 23.41
CA PRO A 117 5.69 -3.54 24.50
C PRO A 117 5.83 -5.00 24.05
N LEU A 118 6.92 -5.66 24.46
CA LEU A 118 7.33 -7.03 24.08
C LEU A 118 7.93 -7.18 22.67
N ILE A 119 7.82 -6.19 21.79
CA ILE A 119 8.48 -6.24 20.49
C ILE A 119 9.94 -5.83 20.62
N ASP A 120 10.81 -6.60 19.98
CA ASP A 120 12.23 -6.33 19.88
C ASP A 120 12.53 -5.26 18.82
N GLU A 121 13.47 -4.35 19.10
CA GLU A 121 13.86 -3.28 18.18
C GLU A 121 14.42 -3.79 16.84
N THR A 122 15.10 -4.94 16.82
CA THR A 122 15.64 -5.52 15.58
C THR A 122 14.53 -6.07 14.68
N TYR A 123 13.51 -6.70 15.28
CA TYR A 123 12.31 -7.09 14.54
C TYR A 123 11.59 -5.87 13.97
N LEU A 124 11.45 -4.81 14.78
CA LEU A 124 10.81 -3.57 14.35
C LEU A 124 11.58 -2.93 13.17
N MET A 125 12.90 -2.84 13.25
CA MET A 125 13.74 -2.36 12.14
C MET A 125 13.60 -3.21 10.88
N PHE A 126 13.60 -4.54 11.02
CA PHE A 126 13.39 -5.45 9.90
C PHE A 126 12.05 -5.19 9.20
N TRP A 127 10.97 -5.10 9.99
CA TRP A 127 9.63 -4.83 9.46
C TRP A 127 9.50 -3.45 8.80
N ILE A 128 10.07 -2.41 9.41
CA ILE A 128 10.14 -1.06 8.82
C ILE A 128 10.90 -1.08 7.50
N GLY A 129 12.04 -1.77 7.43
CA GLY A 129 12.88 -1.84 6.25
C GLY A 129 12.16 -2.52 5.09
N VAL A 130 11.56 -3.70 5.34
CA VAL A 130 10.78 -4.43 4.34
C VAL A 130 9.61 -3.58 3.84
N THR A 131 8.84 -2.98 4.74
CA THR A 131 7.69 -2.14 4.39
C THR A 131 8.12 -0.91 3.58
N SER A 132 9.19 -0.23 3.97
CA SER A 132 9.73 0.94 3.25
C SER A 132 10.17 0.59 1.84
N ILE A 133 10.87 -0.53 1.65
CA ILE A 133 11.29 -1.02 0.32
C ILE A 133 10.07 -1.26 -0.58
N LEU A 134 9.02 -1.91 -0.05
CA LEU A 134 7.78 -2.17 -0.79
C LEU A 134 7.07 -0.87 -1.19
N LEU A 135 6.94 0.09 -0.26
CA LEU A 135 6.31 1.38 -0.53
C LEU A 135 7.10 2.21 -1.55
N LEU A 136 8.43 2.25 -1.44
CA LEU A 136 9.29 2.93 -2.42
C LEU A 136 9.11 2.34 -3.82
N PHE A 137 9.03 1.01 -3.94
CA PHE A 137 8.73 0.37 -5.21
C PHE A 137 7.35 0.74 -5.75
N ILE A 138 6.32 0.76 -4.89
CA ILE A 138 4.95 1.18 -5.28
C ILE A 138 4.97 2.61 -5.81
N VAL A 139 5.62 3.54 -5.09
CA VAL A 139 5.76 4.93 -5.51
C VAL A 139 6.50 5.02 -6.85
N TYR A 140 7.62 4.34 -7.00
CA TYR A 140 8.39 4.30 -8.24
C TYR A 140 7.54 3.77 -9.42
N ALA A 141 6.83 2.65 -9.22
CA ALA A 141 6.00 2.05 -10.25
C ALA A 141 4.88 3.01 -10.70
N TYR A 142 4.18 3.65 -9.77
CA TYR A 142 3.14 4.62 -10.12
C TYR A 142 3.68 5.90 -10.75
N MET A 143 4.82 6.42 -10.29
CA MET A 143 5.49 7.56 -10.93
C MET A 143 5.91 7.23 -12.36
N TYR A 144 6.45 6.03 -12.59
CA TYR A 144 6.77 5.54 -13.93
C TYR A 144 5.54 5.43 -14.83
N ILE A 145 4.42 4.93 -14.28
CA ILE A 145 3.14 4.84 -14.98
C ILE A 145 2.65 6.23 -15.40
N LEU A 146 2.67 7.20 -14.47
CA LEU A 146 2.28 8.58 -14.75
C LEU A 146 3.19 9.22 -15.80
N TRP A 147 4.51 9.03 -15.70
CA TRP A 147 5.46 9.51 -16.69
C TRP A 147 5.18 8.93 -18.07
N LYS A 148 4.93 7.61 -18.15
CA LYS A 148 4.66 6.94 -19.42
C LYS A 148 3.36 7.45 -20.04
N ALA A 149 2.29 7.58 -19.24
CA ALA A 149 1.02 8.14 -19.67
C ALA A 149 1.17 9.58 -20.19
N HIS A 150 1.88 10.43 -19.43
CA HIS A 150 2.16 11.81 -19.83
C HIS A 150 2.97 11.89 -21.13
N SER A 151 4.04 11.09 -21.24
CA SER A 151 4.87 11.05 -22.45
C SER A 151 4.09 10.58 -23.68
N HIS A 152 3.14 9.66 -23.50
CA HIS A 152 2.25 9.21 -24.57
C HIS A 152 1.26 10.31 -24.96
N ALA A 153 0.64 10.99 -23.99
CA ALA A 153 -0.26 12.11 -24.24
C ALA A 153 0.43 13.25 -25.00
N VAL A 154 1.65 13.63 -24.61
CA VAL A 154 2.43 14.68 -25.30
C VAL A 154 2.78 14.27 -26.73
N ARG A 155 3.20 13.01 -26.96
CA ARG A 155 3.48 12.50 -28.32
C ARG A 155 2.22 12.46 -29.18
N MET A 156 1.07 12.14 -28.60
CA MET A 156 -0.21 12.15 -29.30
C MET A 156 -0.68 13.56 -29.63
N LEU A 157 -0.43 14.55 -28.78
CA LEU A 157 -0.69 15.96 -29.08
C LEU A 157 0.21 16.45 -30.22
N GLN A 158 1.51 16.12 -30.20
CA GLN A 158 2.44 16.46 -31.28
C GLN A 158 2.05 15.81 -32.63
N ARG A 159 1.57 14.56 -32.62
CA ARG A 159 1.04 13.89 -33.82
C ARG A 159 -0.35 14.39 -34.22
N GLY A 160 -1.17 14.81 -33.26
CA GLY A 160 -2.51 15.38 -33.45
C GLY A 160 -2.47 16.79 -34.03
N THR A 161 -1.41 17.56 -33.81
CA THR A 161 -1.17 18.83 -34.52
C THR A 161 -0.85 18.59 -36.01
N GLN A 162 -0.40 17.39 -36.41
CA GLN A 162 -0.23 17.02 -37.82
C GLN A 162 -1.46 16.33 -38.44
N LYS A 163 -2.31 15.71 -37.61
CA LYS A 163 -3.62 15.17 -37.99
C LYS A 163 -4.73 15.93 -37.28
N SER A 164 -4.78 17.24 -37.45
CA SER A 164 -6.07 17.89 -37.60
C SER A 164 -6.68 17.33 -38.88
N ILE A 165 -7.36 16.19 -38.74
CA ILE A 165 -8.38 15.82 -39.71
C ILE A 165 -9.45 16.91 -39.57
N ILE A 166 -9.26 17.99 -40.33
CA ILE A 166 -10.32 18.84 -40.79
C ILE A 166 -11.15 17.91 -41.69
N ILE A 167 -12.11 17.18 -41.14
CA ILE A 167 -13.25 16.77 -41.95
C ILE A 167 -14.03 18.07 -42.17
N GLN A 168 -13.65 18.77 -43.22
CA GLN A 168 -14.50 19.75 -43.88
C GLN A 168 -15.60 18.93 -44.55
N SER A 169 -16.68 18.65 -43.84
CA SER A 169 -17.94 18.31 -44.48
C SER A 169 -18.75 19.60 -44.56
N THR A 170 -18.93 20.05 -45.80
CA THR A 170 -19.77 21.15 -46.24
C THR A 170 -21.18 21.00 -45.70
N GLU A 171 -21.77 22.13 -45.28
CA GLU A 171 -23.19 22.34 -44.94
C GLU A 171 -23.74 21.53 -43.74
N ASP A 172 -23.53 22.03 -42.51
CA ASP A 172 -24.59 22.54 -41.60
C ASP A 172 -24.06 22.69 -40.15
N GLY A 173 -23.70 23.92 -39.77
CA GLY A 173 -23.80 24.53 -38.44
C GLY A 173 -23.42 23.84 -37.11
N LYS A 174 -22.82 22.64 -37.03
CA LYS A 174 -22.43 22.04 -35.72
C LYS A 174 -20.99 21.53 -35.68
N VAL A 175 -20.10 22.36 -35.14
CA VAL A 175 -18.72 21.98 -34.80
C VAL A 175 -18.75 21.03 -33.60
N GLN A 176 -18.74 19.72 -33.87
CA GLN A 176 -18.61 18.71 -32.82
C GLN A 176 -17.13 18.45 -32.58
N ILE A 177 -16.59 19.07 -31.52
CA ILE A 177 -15.23 18.80 -31.03
C ILE A 177 -15.22 17.38 -30.45
N THR A 178 -14.90 16.38 -31.26
CA THR A 178 -14.61 15.01 -30.80
C THR A 178 -13.29 15.03 -30.06
N ARG A 179 -13.32 15.41 -28.78
CA ARG A 179 -12.19 15.19 -27.86
C ARG A 179 -11.90 13.68 -27.87
N PRO A 180 -10.68 13.24 -28.21
CA PRO A 180 -10.41 11.81 -28.27
C PRO A 180 -10.67 11.21 -26.89
N ASP A 181 -11.53 10.20 -26.81
CA ASP A 181 -11.87 9.51 -25.56
C ASP A 181 -10.62 9.03 -24.79
N GLN A 182 -9.52 8.83 -25.51
CA GLN A 182 -8.21 8.47 -24.98
C GLN A 182 -7.64 9.49 -23.98
N THR A 183 -7.72 10.81 -24.24
CA THR A 183 -7.19 11.82 -23.29
C THR A 183 -8.02 11.92 -22.02
N ARG A 184 -9.34 11.65 -22.09
CA ARG A 184 -10.20 11.59 -20.89
C ARG A 184 -9.90 10.37 -20.03
N MET A 185 -9.59 9.23 -20.66
CA MET A 185 -9.25 7.99 -19.96
C MET A 185 -7.89 8.09 -19.26
N ASP A 186 -6.89 8.70 -19.93
CA ASP A 186 -5.55 8.92 -19.36
C ASP A 186 -5.59 9.88 -18.15
N ILE A 187 -6.42 10.94 -18.19
CA ILE A 187 -6.60 11.86 -17.05
C ILE A 187 -7.34 11.20 -15.88
N ARG A 188 -8.39 10.41 -16.15
CA ARG A 188 -9.13 9.70 -15.09
C ARG A 188 -8.22 8.69 -14.38
N LEU A 189 -7.44 7.93 -15.13
CA LEU A 189 -6.46 6.99 -14.58
C LEU A 189 -5.40 7.73 -13.76
N ALA A 190 -4.83 8.81 -14.29
CA ALA A 190 -3.84 9.62 -13.56
C ALA A 190 -4.40 10.18 -12.25
N LYS A 191 -5.63 10.70 -12.25
CA LYS A 191 -6.28 11.22 -11.04
C LYS A 191 -6.42 10.15 -9.95
N THR A 192 -6.83 8.94 -10.32
CA THR A 192 -6.93 7.82 -9.38
C THR A 192 -5.55 7.41 -8.85
N LEU A 193 -4.53 7.35 -9.70
CA LEU A 193 -3.17 7.00 -9.28
C LEU A 193 -2.54 8.04 -8.35
N VAL A 194 -2.72 9.33 -8.65
CA VAL A 194 -2.27 10.42 -7.77
C VAL A 194 -2.99 10.37 -6.43
N LEU A 195 -4.30 10.11 -6.42
CA LEU A 195 -5.05 9.94 -5.17
C LEU A 195 -4.48 8.78 -4.33
N ILE A 196 -4.24 7.62 -4.95
CA ILE A 196 -3.64 6.45 -4.28
C ILE A 196 -2.26 6.80 -3.70
N LEU A 197 -1.40 7.50 -4.46
CA LEU A 197 -0.09 7.93 -4.00
C LEU A 197 -0.16 8.89 -2.80
N VAL A 198 -1.07 9.87 -2.86
CA VAL A 198 -1.26 10.85 -1.79
C VAL A 198 -1.74 10.16 -0.51
N VAL A 199 -2.73 9.28 -0.61
CA VAL A 199 -3.22 8.50 0.54
C VAL A 199 -2.09 7.64 1.11
N LEU A 200 -1.32 6.96 0.26
CA LEU A 200 -0.21 6.13 0.71
C LEU A 200 0.86 6.93 1.46
N ILE A 201 1.22 8.13 1.00
CA ILE A 201 2.20 8.99 1.68
C ILE A 201 1.65 9.55 3.00
N ILE A 202 0.40 10.02 3.01
CA ILE A 202 -0.23 10.58 4.21
C ILE A 202 -0.42 9.51 5.28
N CYS A 203 -0.80 8.30 4.87
CA CYS A 203 -1.05 7.21 5.80
C CYS A 203 0.25 6.58 6.33
N TRP A 204 1.17 6.21 5.44
CA TRP A 204 2.36 5.46 5.83
C TRP A 204 3.54 6.33 6.24
N GLY A 205 3.66 7.55 5.70
CA GLY A 205 4.79 8.45 5.98
C GLY A 205 4.97 8.76 7.46
N PRO A 206 3.95 9.32 8.15
CA PRO A 206 4.02 9.62 9.57
C PRO A 206 4.25 8.38 10.43
N LEU A 207 3.59 7.26 10.10
CA LEU A 207 3.73 6.01 10.84
C LEU A 207 5.16 5.49 10.81
N LEU A 208 5.76 5.38 9.61
CA LEU A 208 7.14 4.91 9.47
C LEU A 208 8.13 5.88 10.09
N ALA A 209 7.93 7.19 9.95
CA ALA A 209 8.81 8.18 10.57
C ALA A 209 8.82 8.07 12.10
N ILE A 210 7.65 7.90 12.73
CA ILE A 210 7.53 7.74 14.18
C ILE A 210 8.13 6.40 14.64
N MET A 211 7.89 5.31 13.92
CA MET A 211 8.48 4.01 14.25
C MET A 211 10.01 4.00 14.11
N VAL A 212 10.56 4.72 13.13
CA VAL A 212 12.01 4.92 13.02
C VAL A 212 12.53 5.73 14.21
N TYR A 213 11.83 6.80 14.59
CA TYR A 213 12.22 7.63 15.74
C TYR A 213 12.23 6.84 17.06
N ASP A 214 11.31 5.90 17.25
CA ASP A 214 11.27 4.99 18.40
C ASP A 214 12.52 4.11 18.53
N VAL A 215 13.12 3.70 17.41
CA VAL A 215 14.37 2.91 17.42
C VAL A 215 15.59 3.77 17.79
N PHE A 216 15.59 5.06 17.45
CA PHE A 216 16.76 5.93 17.63
C PHE A 216 16.69 6.84 18.86
N GLY A 217 15.51 7.03 19.45
CA GLY A 217 15.28 8.02 20.49
C GLY A 217 14.22 7.58 21.50
N LYS A 218 14.15 8.31 22.63
CA LYS A 218 13.15 8.05 23.67
C LYS A 218 11.81 8.68 23.31
N MET A 219 10.74 7.91 23.48
CA MET A 219 9.41 8.34 23.09
C MET A 219 8.66 9.10 24.18
N ASN A 220 8.24 10.33 23.86
CA ASN A 220 7.35 11.11 24.73
C ASN A 220 5.90 10.63 24.63
N LYS A 221 5.11 10.80 25.70
CA LYS A 221 3.67 10.44 25.73
C LYS A 221 2.87 11.09 24.60
N LEU A 222 3.20 12.32 24.23
CA LEU A 222 2.57 13.03 23.11
C LEU A 222 2.74 12.28 21.78
N ILE A 223 3.96 11.77 21.51
CA ILE A 223 4.27 11.08 20.25
C ILE A 223 3.53 9.74 20.19
N LYS A 224 3.41 9.02 21.32
CA LYS A 224 2.62 7.79 21.40
C LYS A 224 1.14 8.03 21.10
N THR A 225 0.58 9.15 21.57
CA THR A 225 -0.80 9.55 21.25
C THR A 225 -0.95 9.89 19.76
N ILE A 226 -0.01 10.66 19.19
CA ILE A 226 -0.02 10.97 17.75
C ILE A 226 0.05 9.70 16.91
N PHE A 227 0.91 8.75 17.29
CA PHE A 227 1.02 7.45 16.63
C PHE A 227 -0.32 6.70 16.61
N ALA A 228 -1.01 6.64 17.76
CA ALA A 228 -2.33 6.01 17.85
C ALA A 228 -3.35 6.68 16.90
N PHE A 229 -3.41 8.02 16.87
CA PHE A 229 -4.30 8.74 15.95
C PHE A 229 -3.95 8.50 14.48
N CYS A 230 -2.67 8.55 14.11
CA CYS A 230 -2.24 8.24 12.75
C CYS A 230 -2.62 6.81 12.37
N SER A 231 -2.41 5.83 13.25
CA SER A 231 -2.72 4.43 12.98
C SER A 231 -4.22 4.14 12.84
N MET A 232 -5.08 4.96 13.46
CA MET A 232 -6.54 4.87 13.34
C MET A 232 -7.07 5.52 12.05
N LEU A 233 -6.31 6.46 11.48
CA LEU A 233 -6.70 7.18 10.26
C LEU A 233 -6.36 6.41 8.97
N CYS A 234 -5.55 5.36 9.08
CA CYS A 234 -4.97 4.59 7.99
C CYS A 234 -5.54 3.18 7.94
#